data_AF-A0A2D6R249-F1
#
_entry.id   AF-A0A2D6R249-F1
#
_cell.length_a   1.000
_cell.length_b   1.000
_cell.length_c   1.000
_cell.angle_alpha   90.00
_cell.angle_beta   90.00
_cell.angle_gamma   90.00
#
_symmetry.space_group_name_H-M   'P 1'
#
loop_
_entity.id
_entity.type
_entity.pdbx_description
1 polymer ?
#
loop_
_entity_poly.entity_id
_entity_poly.type
_entity_poly.pdbx_seq_one_letter_code
_entity_poly.pdbx_strand_id
1 'polypeptide(L)'
;MNFESLKEQLCKIFQGNLSGKAKIYTTVSLGWIILIGYLTWWNGLKDPGIDKGFRWDEWFWFGIIPAIVPYIFYFIWKKKDQ
;
A
#
# COMPACT_ATOMS: atom_id res chain seq x y z
N MET A 1 18.94 7.18 7.39
CA MET A 1 17.49 6.99 7.61
C MET A 1 17.26 7.10 9.11
N ASN A 2 16.45 8.05 9.58
CA ASN A 2 16.18 8.16 11.02
C ASN A 2 15.01 7.23 11.37
N PHE A 3 15.32 6.02 11.84
CA PHE A 3 14.33 4.99 12.19
C PHE A 3 13.31 5.49 13.23
N GLU A 4 13.72 6.41 14.11
CA GLU A 4 12.83 7.01 15.12
C GLU A 4 11.66 7.77 14.48
N SER A 5 11.91 8.54 13.43
CA SER A 5 10.86 9.31 12.74
C SER A 5 9.82 8.42 12.05
N LEU A 6 10.25 7.26 11.57
CA LEU A 6 9.38 6.28 10.91
C LEU A 6 8.54 5.55 11.95
N LYS A 7 9.14 5.21 13.10
CA LYS A 7 8.47 4.63 14.25
C LYS A 7 7.40 5.57 14.83
N GLU A 8 7.68 6.87 14.95
CA GLU A 8 6.68 7.86 15.38
C GLU A 8 5.50 7.97 14.40
N GLN A 9 5.76 7.94 13.10
CA GLN A 9 4.69 7.95 12.09
C GLN A 9 3.82 6.69 12.17
N LEU A 10 4.44 5.52 12.36
CA LEU A 10 3.71 4.27 12.59
C LEU A 10 2.89 4.33 13.89
N CYS A 11 3.45 4.82 15.00
CA CYS A 11 2.72 5.01 16.24
C CYS A 11 1.52 5.95 16.07
N LYS A 12 1.65 7.05 15.32
CA LYS A 12 0.53 7.97 15.02
C LYS A 12 -0.57 7.30 14.20
N ILE A 13 -0.22 6.41 13.28
CA ILE A 13 -1.18 5.60 12.51
C ILE A 13 -1.96 4.67 13.45
N PHE A 14 -1.28 3.93 14.34
CA PHE A 14 -1.91 3.01 15.29
C PHE A 14 -2.70 3.70 16.41
N GLN A 15 -2.31 4.93 16.79
CA GLN A 15 -3.04 5.75 17.77
C GLN A 15 -4.26 6.46 17.17
N GLY A 16 -4.51 6.32 15.86
CA GLY A 16 -5.65 6.96 15.19
C GLY A 16 -5.53 8.47 15.02
N ASN A 17 -4.38 9.05 15.36
CA ASN A 17 -4.08 10.49 15.28
C ASN A 17 -3.58 10.87 13.88
N LEU A 18 -4.36 10.49 12.86
CA LEU A 18 -4.10 10.79 11.45
C LEU A 18 -4.90 12.02 11.03
N SER A 19 -4.23 12.94 10.33
CA SER A 19 -4.88 14.05 9.62
C SER A 19 -5.93 13.51 8.64
N GLY A 20 -7.03 14.26 8.41
CA GLY A 20 -8.14 13.81 7.55
C GLY A 20 -7.69 13.37 6.15
N LYS A 21 -6.74 14.09 5.54
CA LYS A 21 -6.14 13.71 4.25
C LYS A 21 -5.39 12.38 4.34
N ALA A 22 -4.62 12.19 5.40
CA ALA A 22 -3.85 10.97 5.62
C ALA A 22 -4.76 9.75 5.88
N LYS A 23 -5.89 9.93 6.57
CA LYS A 23 -6.91 8.88 6.70
C LYS A 23 -7.45 8.45 5.32
N ILE A 24 -7.81 9.41 4.47
CA ILE A 24 -8.33 9.11 3.12
C ILE A 24 -7.30 8.31 2.31
N TYR A 25 -6.04 8.78 2.25
CA TYR A 25 -5.01 8.08 1.49
C TYR A 25 -4.75 6.67 2.02
N THR A 26 -4.64 6.51 3.34
CA THR A 26 -4.42 5.18 3.95
C THR A 26 -5.59 4.24 3.70
N THR A 27 -6.84 4.73 3.76
CA THR A 27 -8.03 3.93 3.44
C THR A 27 -8.09 3.54 1.97
N VAL A 28 -7.74 4.46 1.05
CA VAL A 28 -7.68 4.15 -0.39
C VAL A 28 -6.60 3.11 -0.67
N SER A 29 -5.42 3.25 -0.07
CA SER A 29 -4.35 2.26 -0.20
C SER A 29 -4.74 0.89 0.36
N LEU A 30 -5.41 0.85 1.52
CA LEU A 30 -5.90 -0.39 2.10
C LEU A 30 -6.97 -1.03 1.20
N GLY A 31 -7.92 -0.23 0.71
CA GLY A 31 -8.95 -0.68 -0.22
C GLY A 31 -8.37 -1.23 -1.52
N TRP A 32 -7.31 -0.61 -2.04
CA TRP A 32 -6.58 -1.08 -3.21
C TRP A 32 -5.93 -2.44 -2.97
N ILE A 33 -5.22 -2.62 -1.85
CA ILE A 33 -4.58 -3.90 -1.51
C ILE A 33 -5.63 -5.00 -1.40
N ILE A 34 -6.76 -4.74 -0.72
CA ILE A 34 -7.86 -5.68 -0.56
C ILE A 34 -8.49 -6.02 -1.92
N LEU A 35 -8.75 -5.02 -2.75
CA LEU A 35 -9.33 -5.20 -4.08
C LEU A 35 -8.45 -6.08 -4.96
N ILE A 36 -7.16 -5.75 -5.08
CA ILE A 36 -6.23 -6.52 -5.90
C ILE A 36 -6.03 -7.92 -5.32
N GLY A 37 -5.96 -8.07 -3.99
CA GLY A 37 -5.89 -9.36 -3.31
C GLY A 37 -7.12 -10.26 -3.56
N TYR A 38 -8.31 -9.66 -3.61
CA TYR A 38 -9.52 -10.37 -3.96
C TYR A 38 -9.51 -10.81 -5.43
N LEU A 39 -9.08 -9.94 -6.34
CA LEU A 39 -9.00 -10.25 -7.76
C LEU A 39 -7.97 -11.36 -8.05
N THR A 40 -6.81 -11.34 -7.39
CA THR A 40 -5.79 -12.41 -7.52
C THR A 40 -6.27 -13.72 -6.94
N TRP A 41 -6.95 -13.71 -5.79
CA TRP A 41 -7.53 -14.92 -5.22
C TRP A 41 -8.64 -15.50 -6.11
N TRP A 42 -9.55 -14.65 -6.59
CA TRP A 42 -10.64 -15.06 -7.48
C TRP A 42 -10.14 -15.62 -8.82
N ASN A 43 -9.11 -15.01 -9.40
CA ASN A 43 -8.47 -15.51 -10.62
C ASN A 43 -7.75 -16.84 -10.38
N GLY A 44 -7.05 -16.99 -9.25
CA GLY A 44 -6.38 -18.23 -8.87
C GLY A 44 -7.33 -19.42 -8.66
N LEU A 45 -8.59 -19.16 -8.30
CA LEU A 45 -9.63 -20.19 -8.20
C LEU A 45 -10.28 -20.54 -9.54
N LYS A 46 -10.33 -19.62 -10.50
CA LYS A 46 -11.11 -19.76 -11.75
C LYS A 46 -10.31 -20.24 -12.96
N ASP A 47 -9.00 -20.06 -13.00
CA ASP A 47 -8.20 -20.52 -14.15
C ASP A 47 -6.70 -20.72 -13.79
N PRO A 48 -6.16 -21.95 -13.86
CA PRO A 48 -4.71 -22.19 -13.83
C PRO A 48 -4.04 -21.97 -15.19
N GLY A 49 -4.80 -21.54 -16.21
CA GLY A 49 -4.34 -21.32 -17.59
C GLY A 49 -3.54 -20.03 -17.82
N ILE A 50 -2.81 -20.04 -18.94
CA ILE A 50 -1.72 -19.12 -19.30
C ILE A 50 -2.12 -17.65 -19.51
N ASP A 51 -3.41 -17.28 -19.56
CA ASP A 51 -3.74 -15.88 -19.82
C ASP A 51 -5.09 -15.37 -19.29
N LYS A 52 -5.02 -14.12 -18.79
CA LYS A 52 -6.07 -13.12 -18.47
C LYS A 52 -6.35 -12.82 -16.99
N GLY A 53 -5.34 -12.38 -16.25
CA GLY A 53 -5.57 -11.60 -15.02
C GLY A 53 -4.38 -11.54 -14.08
N PHE A 54 -4.53 -10.77 -12.99
CA PHE A 54 -3.52 -10.70 -11.92
C PHE A 54 -3.26 -12.08 -11.33
N ARG A 55 -2.04 -12.58 -11.50
CA ARG A 55 -1.60 -13.86 -10.93
C ARG A 55 -1.25 -13.72 -9.45
N TRP A 56 -1.26 -14.83 -8.72
CA TRP A 56 -0.83 -14.85 -7.31
C TRP A 56 0.60 -14.32 -7.14
N ASP A 57 1.50 -14.66 -8.06
CA ASP A 57 2.90 -14.19 -8.09
C ASP A 57 3.01 -12.66 -8.31
N GLU A 58 2.01 -12.08 -8.98
CA GLU A 58 1.98 -10.68 -9.39
C GLU A 58 1.21 -9.80 -8.39
N TRP A 59 0.46 -10.41 -7.47
CA TRP A 59 -0.30 -9.71 -6.44
C TRP A 59 0.55 -8.67 -5.68
N PHE A 60 1.77 -9.06 -5.33
CA PHE A 60 2.70 -8.15 -4.64
C PHE A 60 3.03 -6.92 -5.48
N TRP A 61 3.29 -7.11 -6.78
CA TRP A 61 3.69 -6.06 -7.71
C TRP A 61 2.55 -5.10 -8.06
N PHE A 62 1.30 -5.56 -8.04
CA PHE A 62 0.15 -4.73 -8.42
C PHE A 62 -0.73 -4.27 -7.24
N GLY A 63 -0.67 -4.97 -6.11
CA GLY A 63 -1.38 -4.62 -4.89
C GLY A 63 -0.50 -3.80 -3.95
N ILE A 64 0.63 -4.38 -3.52
CA ILE A 64 1.45 -3.81 -2.43
C ILE A 64 2.33 -2.68 -2.93
N ILE A 65 3.06 -2.87 -4.03
CA ILE A 65 3.97 -1.83 -4.56
C ILE A 65 3.24 -0.51 -4.85
N PRO A 66 2.12 -0.47 -5.60
CA PRO A 66 1.45 0.79 -5.92
C PRO A 66 0.82 1.47 -4.69
N ALA A 67 0.41 0.69 -3.69
CA ALA A 67 -0.14 1.22 -2.44
C ALA A 67 0.94 1.88 -1.55
N ILE A 68 2.20 1.42 -1.62
CA ILE A 68 3.30 1.90 -0.77
C ILE A 68 4.15 2.97 -1.47
N VAL A 69 4.33 2.88 -2.80
CA VAL A 69 5.18 3.79 -3.59
C VAL A 69 4.90 5.29 -3.36
N PRO A 70 3.65 5.78 -3.29
CA PRO A 70 3.38 7.19 -3.01
C PRO A 70 3.93 7.67 -1.67
N TYR A 71 3.92 6.81 -0.65
CA TYR A 71 4.47 7.13 0.67
C TYR A 71 6.00 7.15 0.65
N ILE A 72 6.62 6.25 -0.12
CA ILE A 72 8.07 6.26 -0.34
C ILE A 72 8.49 7.54 -1.08
N PHE A 73 7.80 7.92 -2.16
CA PHE A 73 8.07 9.17 -2.87
C PHE A 73 7.87 10.39 -1.98
N TYR A 74 6.79 10.42 -1.19
CA TYR A 74 6.59 11.48 -0.19
C TYR A 74 7.79 11.58 0.75
N PHE A 75 8.34 10.46 1.21
CA PHE A 75 9.49 10.44 2.09
C PHE A 75 10.80 10.88 1.39
N ILE A 76 11.03 10.46 0.14
CA ILE A 76 12.20 10.87 -0.66
C ILE A 76 12.17 12.37 -0.97
N TRP A 77 11.01 12.91 -1.32
CA TRP A 77 10.83 14.32 -1.67
C TRP A 77 10.56 15.24 -0.48
N LYS A 78 10.41 14.69 0.73
CA LYS A 78 10.34 15.50 1.94
C LYS A 78 11.69 16.21 2.11
N LYS A 79 11.70 17.53 1.92
CA LYS A 79 12.88 18.36 2.18
C LYS A 79 13.36 18.14 3.62
N LYS A 80 14.67 18.05 3.81
CA LYS A 80 15.33 17.91 5.11
C LYS A 80 15.28 19.17 5.99
N ASP A 81 14.75 20.27 5.46
CA ASP A 81 14.91 21.61 6.03
C ASP A 81 13.67 22.06 6.86
N GLN A 82 12.95 21.12 7.48
CA GLN A 82 12.04 21.39 8.60
C GLN A 82 12.30 20.42 9.75
#